data_AF-A0A536TYG1-F1
#
_entry.id   AF-A0A536TYG1-F1
#
_cell.length_a   1.000
_cell.length_b   1.000
_cell.length_c   1.000
_cell.angle_alpha   90.00
_cell.angle_beta   90.00
_cell.angle_gamma   90.00
#
_symmetry.space_group_name_H-M   'P 1'
#
loop_
_entity.id
_entity.type
_entity.pdbx_description
1 polymer ?
#
loop_
_entity_poly.entity_id
_entity_poly.type
_entity_poly.pdbx_seq_one_letter_code
_entity_poly.pdbx_strand_id
1 'polypeptide(L)' 'MKVSEMKDAVFDGRNMGYVPPKNLSISPKLKLHRKGARNIDPITYEVIRHSLWHVNEEHGATIQRLSG' A
#
# COMPACT_ATOMS: atom_id res chain seq x y z
N MET A 1 12.77 0.77 -20.35
CA MET A 1 13.91 1.00 -19.44
C MET A 1 13.47 0.55 -18.06
N LYS A 2 14.15 -0.40 -17.43
CA LYS A 2 13.71 -0.88 -16.10
C LYS A 2 14.15 0.13 -15.04
N VAL A 3 13.31 0.35 -14.02
CA VAL A 3 13.64 1.20 -12.85
C VAL A 3 14.96 0.76 -12.19
N SER A 4 15.27 -0.54 -12.24
CA SER A 4 16.53 -1.13 -11.75
C SER A 4 17.79 -0.70 -12.51
N GLU A 5 17.67 -0.11 -13.69
CA GLU A 5 18.80 0.28 -14.55
C GLU A 5 19.14 1.78 -14.41
N MET A 6 18.31 2.56 -13.71
CA MET A 6 18.47 3.99 -13.51
C MET A 6 19.29 4.26 -12.23
N LYS A 7 20.63 4.13 -12.34
CA LYS A 7 21.55 4.22 -11.18
C LYS A 7 21.58 5.59 -10.51
N ASP A 8 21.30 6.67 -11.24
CA ASP A 8 21.38 8.05 -10.73
C ASP A 8 20.00 8.68 -10.45
N ALA A 9 18.92 7.93 -10.62
CA ALA A 9 17.56 8.41 -10.39
C ALA A 9 17.20 8.37 -8.90
N VAL A 10 16.88 9.53 -8.33
CA VAL A 10 16.38 9.64 -6.95
C VAL A 10 14.85 9.48 -6.96
N PHE A 11 14.39 8.31 -6.51
CA PHE A 11 12.96 7.96 -6.43
C PHE A 11 12.34 8.43 -5.10
N ASP A 12 12.27 9.75 -4.92
CA ASP A 12 11.83 10.41 -3.68
C ASP A 12 10.31 10.68 -3.59
N GLY A 13 9.55 10.42 -4.66
CA GLY A 13 8.13 10.76 -4.73
C GLY A 13 7.84 12.24 -5.03
N ARG A 14 8.88 13.05 -5.31
CA ARG A 14 8.75 14.47 -5.69
C ARG A 14 9.11 14.69 -7.15
N ASN A 15 10.31 14.25 -7.55
CA ASN A 15 10.81 14.42 -8.92
C ASN A 15 10.54 13.17 -9.76
N MET A 16 10.53 12.00 -9.13
CA MET A 16 10.21 10.71 -9.71
C MET A 16 9.26 9.94 -8.80
N GLY A 17 8.69 8.84 -9.30
CA GLY A 17 7.87 7.94 -8.49
C GLY A 17 8.58 7.52 -7.20
N TYR A 18 7.83 7.26 -6.14
CA TYR A 18 8.42 6.85 -4.86
C TYR A 18 8.81 5.36 -4.91
N VAL A 19 10.08 5.08 -4.67
CA VAL A 19 10.55 3.71 -4.41
C VAL A 19 11.16 3.72 -3.01
N PRO A 20 10.56 3.00 -2.04
CA PRO A 20 11.05 3.02 -0.67
C PRO A 20 12.50 2.51 -0.60
N PRO A 21 13.44 3.27 -0.02
CA PRO A 21 14.80 2.82 0.17
C PRO A 21 14.86 1.69 1.21
N LYS A 22 15.94 0.89 1.17
CA LYS A 22 16.17 -0.22 2.12
C LYS A 22 16.06 0.22 3.59
N ASN A 23 16.58 1.40 3.90
CA ASN A 23 16.44 2.03 5.22
C ASN A 23 15.49 3.22 5.09
N LEU A 24 14.31 3.09 5.68
CA LEU A 24 13.29 4.15 5.67
C LEU A 24 13.71 5.30 6.58
N SER A 25 13.79 6.51 6.01
CA SER A 25 13.94 7.75 6.78
C SER A 25 12.58 8.22 7.29
N ILE A 26 12.18 7.71 8.46
CA ILE A 26 10.91 8.09 9.10
C ILE A 26 11.17 9.21 10.11
N SER A 27 10.41 10.30 10.01
CA SER A 27 10.50 11.40 10.97
C SER A 27 10.19 10.92 12.40
N PRO A 28 11.01 11.27 13.41
CA PRO A 28 10.73 10.94 14.80
C PRO A 28 9.43 11.55 15.34
N LYS A 29 8.93 12.61 14.69
CA LYS A 29 7.65 13.26 15.04
C LYS A 29 6.44 12.44 14.59
N LEU A 30 6.62 11.46 13.69
CA LEU A 30 5.54 10.63 13.17
C LEU A 30 5.23 9.48 14.13
N LYS A 31 4.03 9.50 14.71
CA LYS A 31 3.54 8.40 15.55
C LYS A 31 3.11 7.23 14.67
N LEU A 32 3.98 6.23 14.56
CA LEU A 32 3.66 4.99 13.84
C LEU A 32 2.71 4.11 14.67
N HIS A 33 1.70 3.56 14.01
CA HIS A 33 0.89 2.50 14.61
C HIS A 33 1.74 1.23 14.73
N ARG A 34 1.93 0.73 15.96
CA ARG A 34 2.74 -0.47 16.24
C ARG A 34 1.94 -1.66 16.76
N LYS A 35 0.65 -1.46 17.04
CA LYS A 35 -0.21 -2.54 17.53
C LYS A 35 -0.68 -3.37 16.34
N GLY A 36 -0.62 -4.69 16.50
CA GLY A 36 -1.11 -5.64 15.53
C GLY A 36 -1.40 -6.96 16.22
N ALA A 37 -2.43 -7.66 15.77
CA ALA A 37 -2.72 -9.00 16.22
C ALA A 37 -1.71 -9.97 15.58
N ARG A 38 -1.01 -10.77 16.40
CA ARG A 38 -0.10 -11.82 15.89
C ARG A 38 -0.89 -13.02 15.38
N ASN A 39 -1.98 -13.33 16.06
CA ASN A 39 -2.89 -14.42 15.73
C ASN A 39 -4.28 -13.81 15.55
N ILE A 40 -4.97 -14.24 14.50
CA ILE A 40 -6.36 -13.87 14.21
C ILE A 40 -7.12 -15.19 14.18
N ASP A 41 -8.24 -15.27 14.90
CA ASP A 41 -9.06 -16.48 14.83
C ASP A 41 -9.69 -16.61 13.42
N PRO A 42 -9.99 -17.84 12.97
CA PRO A 42 -10.48 -18.07 11.61
C PRO A 42 -11.75 -17.29 11.26
N ILE A 43 -12.64 -17.04 12.23
CA ILE A 43 -13.90 -16.34 11.98
C ILE A 43 -13.61 -14.85 11.72
N THR A 44 -12.82 -14.22 12.60
CA THR A 44 -12.38 -12.83 12.40
C THR A 44 -11.61 -12.66 11.10
N TYR A 45 -10.77 -13.64 10.73
CA TYR A 45 -10.05 -13.63 9.46
C TYR A 45 -11.02 -13.60 8.27
N GLU A 46 -12.00 -14.51 8.23
CA GLU A 46 -12.96 -14.57 7.12
C GLU A 46 -13.81 -13.31 7.04
N VAL A 47 -14.24 -12.74 8.17
CA VAL A 47 -15.01 -11.48 8.18
C VAL A 47 -14.20 -10.33 7.57
N ILE A 48 -12.93 -10.16 7.99
CA ILE A 48 -12.06 -9.12 7.46
C ILE A 48 -11.81 -9.35 5.96
N ARG A 49 -11.53 -10.60 5.57
CA ARG A 49 -11.27 -10.98 4.18
C ARG A 49 -12.46 -10.64 3.28
N HIS A 50 -13.68 -11.03 3.64
CA HIS A 50 -14.88 -10.73 2.84
C HIS A 50 -15.14 -9.23 2.75
N SER A 51 -14.94 -8.51 3.86
CA SER A 51 -15.12 -7.05 3.89
C SER A 51 -14.17 -6.34 2.93
N LEU A 52 -12.88 -6.72 2.94
CA LEU A 52 -11.88 -6.14 2.04
C LEU A 52 -12.10 -6.52 0.58
N TRP A 53 -12.53 -7.77 0.32
CA TRP A 53 -12.87 -8.22 -1.02
C TRP A 53 -14.00 -7.37 -1.61
N HIS A 54 -15.09 -7.21 -0.86
CA HIS A 54 -16.25 -6.44 -1.30
C HIS A 54 -15.91 -4.98 -1.61
N VAL A 55 -15.09 -4.33 -0.77
CA VAL A 55 -14.61 -2.96 -1.03
C VAL A 55 -13.83 -2.88 -2.35
N ASN A 56 -12.97 -3.87 -2.63
CA ASN A 56 -12.21 -3.89 -3.87
C ASN A 56 -13.11 -4.10 -5.10
N GLU A 57 -14.15 -4.94 -4.99
CA GLU A 57 -15.13 -5.12 -6.06
C GLU A 57 -15.89 -3.82 -6.37
N GLU A 58 -16.38 -3.13 -5.34
CA GLU A 58 -17.08 -1.85 -5.48
C GLU A 58 -16.19 -0.76 -6.08
N HIS A 59 -14.91 -0.70 -5.66
CA HIS A 59 -13.93 0.20 -6.28
C HIS A 59 -13.69 -0.14 -7.75
N GLY A 60 -13.54 -1.42 -8.09
CA GLY A 60 -13.36 -1.87 -9.48
C GLY A 60 -14.53 -1.47 -10.37
N ALA A 61 -15.76 -1.69 -9.90
CA ALA A 61 -16.98 -1.30 -10.61
C ALA A 61 -17.07 0.22 -10.83
N THR A 62 -16.70 1.01 -9.82
CA THR A 62 -16.66 2.47 -9.92
C THR A 62 -15.67 2.95 -10.98
N ILE A 63 -14.45 2.41 -10.99
CA ILE A 63 -13.41 2.78 -11.96
C ILE A 63 -13.86 2.44 -13.39
N GLN A 64 -14.46 1.26 -13.60
CA GLN A 64 -14.96 0.85 -14.92
C GLN A 64 -16.04 1.80 -15.44
N ARG A 65 -16.97 2.23 -14.58
CA ARG A 65 -18.04 3.17 -14.95
C ARG A 65 -17.52 4.57 -15.27
N LEU A 66 -16.44 5.01 -14.63
CA LEU A 66 -15.86 6.33 -14.85
C LEU A 66 -14.94 6.39 -16.07
N SER A 67 -14.35 5.25 -16.44
CA SER A 67 -13.39 5.13 -17.54
C SER A 67 -14.02 4.68 -18.86
N GLY A 68 -15.34 4.44 -18.88
CA GLY A 68 -16.13 4.09 -20.06
C GLY A 68 -16.79 5.30 -20.72
#